data_AF-A0A4Q3D884-F1
#
_entry.id   AF-A0A4Q3D884-F1
#
_cell.length_a   1.000
_cell.length_b   1.000
_cell.length_c   1.000
_cell.angle_alpha   90.00
_cell.angle_beta   90.00
_cell.angle_gamma   90.00
#
_symmetry.space_group_name_H-M   'P 1'
#
loop_
_entity.id
_entity.type
_entity.pdbx_description
1 polymer ?
#
loop_
_entity_poly.entity_id
_entity_poly.type
_entity_poly.pdbx_seq_one_letter_code
_entity_poly.pdbx_strand_id
1 'polypeptide(L)'
;IDDSHQSEKAATYGFALAKLLNAEVGLVEVVEPMIIPPMSTGIVGGEIDMLTNLPPVEVMDAQDASAKNVMQRFVAQYGAEHNITQFLENGDAATVVVDTAIKFQADLIVVGSHARTGFSRFFTGSVAEEVTRHTEIPVLVVPMKDKD
;
A
#
# COMPACT_ATOMS: atom_id res chain seq x y z
N ILE A 1 -1.08 0.36 3.99
CA ILE A 1 -2.48 -0.08 3.92
C ILE A 1 -2.92 -0.10 2.47
N ASP A 2 -3.91 -0.92 2.16
CA ASP A 2 -4.56 -1.08 0.86
C ASP A 2 -6.01 -1.57 1.10
N ASP A 3 -6.79 -1.77 0.03
CA ASP A 3 -8.16 -2.29 0.12
C ASP A 3 -8.24 -3.82 0.36
N SER A 4 -7.16 -4.43 0.86
CA SER A 4 -7.20 -5.84 1.20
C SER A 4 -7.64 -6.04 2.65
N HIS A 5 -8.32 -7.16 2.90
CA HIS A 5 -8.59 -7.67 4.25
C HIS A 5 -7.31 -7.85 5.09
N GLN A 6 -6.15 -7.86 4.44
CA GLN A 6 -4.88 -8.26 5.05
C GLN A 6 -4.20 -7.03 5.66
N SER A 7 -4.38 -5.87 5.03
CA SER A 7 -4.09 -4.56 5.61
C SER A 7 -4.88 -4.30 6.89
N GLU A 8 -6.13 -4.76 7.01
CA GLU A 8 -6.95 -4.54 8.21
C GLU A 8 -6.34 -5.19 9.46
N LYS A 9 -5.83 -6.41 9.33
CA LYS A 9 -5.17 -7.11 10.45
C LYS A 9 -3.88 -6.42 10.84
N ALA A 10 -3.04 -6.02 9.89
CA ALA A 10 -1.82 -5.27 10.18
C ALA A 10 -2.11 -3.94 10.88
N ALA A 11 -3.09 -3.19 10.38
CA ALA A 11 -3.53 -1.93 10.98
C ALA A 11 -4.04 -2.14 12.42
N THR A 12 -4.84 -3.18 12.68
CA THR A 12 -5.33 -3.49 14.03
C THR A 12 -4.19 -3.65 15.04
N TYR A 13 -3.14 -4.40 14.68
CA TYR A 13 -1.96 -4.55 15.55
C TYR A 13 -1.19 -3.23 15.69
N GLY A 14 -0.99 -2.50 14.59
CA GLY A 14 -0.29 -1.22 14.60
C GLY A 14 -0.96 -0.18 15.50
N PHE A 15 -2.27 0.02 15.34
CA PHE A 15 -3.04 0.94 16.18
C PHE A 15 -3.11 0.47 17.63
N ALA A 16 -3.27 -0.82 17.89
CA ALA A 16 -3.24 -1.35 19.26
C ALA A 16 -1.90 -1.07 19.97
N LEU A 17 -0.78 -1.28 19.26
CA LEU A 17 0.55 -0.95 19.78
C LEU A 17 0.72 0.56 19.97
N ALA A 18 0.30 1.38 19.01
CA ALA A 18 0.35 2.84 19.14
C ALA A 18 -0.43 3.32 20.36
N LYS A 19 -1.58 2.71 20.67
CA LYS A 19 -2.39 3.04 21.85
C LYS A 19 -1.66 2.67 23.13
N LEU A 20 -1.12 1.46 23.19
CA LEU A 20 -0.39 0.96 24.36
C LEU A 20 0.87 1.77 24.66
N LEU A 21 1.52 2.27 23.62
CA LEU A 21 2.79 3.01 23.72
C LEU A 21 2.60 4.54 23.70
N ASN A 22 1.37 5.03 23.54
CA ASN A 22 1.07 6.44 23.32
C ASN A 22 1.91 7.04 22.17
N ALA A 23 2.02 6.30 21.07
CA ALA A 23 2.81 6.67 19.90
C ALA A 23 1.95 7.34 18.82
N GLU A 24 2.59 8.17 18.00
CA GLU A 24 2.00 8.70 16.78
C GLU A 24 1.98 7.64 15.68
N VAL A 25 1.05 7.77 14.73
CA VAL A 25 0.86 6.81 13.64
C VAL A 25 1.12 7.47 12.30
N GLY A 26 2.16 7.02 11.61
CA GLY A 26 2.34 7.27 10.18
C GLY A 26 1.59 6.22 9.37
N LEU A 27 0.48 6.61 8.74
CA LEU A 27 -0.35 5.71 7.93
C LEU A 27 -0.02 5.90 6.46
N VAL A 28 0.54 4.87 5.82
CA VAL A 28 0.99 4.92 4.42
C VAL A 28 0.10 4.08 3.50
N GLU A 29 -0.33 4.70 2.41
CA GLU A 29 -0.98 4.06 1.29
C GLU A 29 -0.18 4.30 0.02
N VAL A 30 0.09 3.21 -0.72
CA VAL A 30 0.90 3.24 -1.92
C VAL A 30 0.01 3.10 -3.14
N VAL A 31 0.07 4.09 -4.03
CA VAL A 31 -0.57 4.03 -5.34
C VAL A 31 0.44 3.45 -6.32
N GLU A 32 0.24 2.18 -6.71
CA GLU A 32 1.07 1.55 -7.75
C GLU A 32 0.67 2.10 -9.12
N PRO A 33 1.59 2.72 -9.87
CA PRO A 33 1.27 3.22 -11.20
C PRO A 33 0.95 2.04 -12.12
N MET A 34 -0.19 2.11 -12.81
CA MET A 34 -0.52 1.14 -13.86
C MET A 34 0.52 1.28 -14.99
N ILE A 35 1.50 0.38 -15.05
CA ILE A 35 2.41 0.30 -16.19
C ILE A 35 1.61 -0.30 -17.35
N ILE A 36 1.13 0.55 -18.26
CA ILE A 36 0.62 0.09 -19.54
C ILE A 36 1.84 -0.33 -20.37
N PRO A 37 2.07 -1.64 -20.62
CA PRO A 37 3.16 -2.03 -21.50
C PRO A 37 2.92 -1.39 -22.86
N PRO A 38 3.97 -0.85 -23.52
CA PRO A 38 3.82 -0.39 -24.89
C PRO A 38 3.36 -1.58 -25.72
N MET A 39 2.09 -1.58 -26.10
CA MET A 39 1.53 -2.56 -27.02
C MET A 39 2.37 -2.46 -28.28
N SER A 40 3.17 -3.48 -28.55
CA SER A 40 4.02 -3.54 -29.74
C SER A 40 3.14 -3.26 -30.95
N THR A 41 3.48 -2.21 -31.67
CA THR A 41 2.85 -1.80 -32.92
C THR A 41 2.88 -2.96 -33.93
N GLY A 42 1.69 -3.49 -34.26
CA GLY A 42 1.44 -4.29 -35.46
C GLY A 42 0.38 -5.38 -35.27
N ILE A 43 -0.59 -5.66 -36.17
CA ILE A 43 -0.98 -5.16 -37.50
C ILE A 43 -2.48 -5.52 -37.72
N VAL A 44 -3.26 -4.58 -38.26
CA VAL A 44 -4.49 -4.70 -39.10
C VAL A 44 -5.79 -5.26 -38.50
N GLY A 45 -6.82 -4.40 -38.51
CA GLY A 45 -8.12 -4.78 -39.08
C GLY A 45 -9.27 -5.13 -38.14
N GLY A 46 -9.21 -4.79 -36.85
CA GLY A 46 -10.35 -5.01 -35.95
C GLY A 46 -10.40 -3.96 -34.84
N GLU A 47 -11.37 -3.06 -34.93
CA GLU A 47 -11.72 -2.13 -33.87
C GLU A 47 -12.15 -2.91 -32.61
N ILE A 48 -11.33 -2.89 -31.58
CA ILE A 48 -11.80 -2.75 -30.20
C ILE A 48 -10.82 -1.80 -29.49
N ASP A 49 -11.05 -0.50 -29.68
CA ASP A 49 -10.46 0.56 -28.88
C ASP A 49 -11.44 0.99 -27.78
N MET A 50 -11.59 0.15 -26.76
CA MET A 50 -12.44 0.46 -25.59
C MET A 50 -11.61 0.89 -24.37
N LEU A 51 -10.27 0.83 -24.46
CA LEU A 51 -9.37 1.05 -23.33
C LEU A 51 -8.32 2.15 -23.56
N THR A 52 -8.15 2.71 -24.78
CA THR A 52 -7.13 3.76 -25.02
C THR A 52 -7.67 5.20 -25.03
N ASN A 53 -8.98 5.39 -24.92
CA ASN A 53 -9.62 6.72 -24.99
C ASN A 53 -9.85 7.44 -23.66
N LEU A 54 -9.46 6.88 -22.52
CA LEU A 54 -9.41 7.64 -21.27
C LEU A 54 -8.08 8.41 -21.22
N PRO A 55 -8.10 9.75 -21.15
CA PRO A 55 -6.86 10.52 -21.03
C PRO A 55 -6.11 10.07 -19.75
N PRO A 56 -4.77 9.93 -19.79
CA PRO A 56 -3.98 9.45 -18.65
C PRO A 56 -4.29 10.15 -17.31
N VAL A 57 -4.71 11.43 -17.37
CA VAL A 57 -5.10 12.24 -16.21
C VAL A 57 -6.33 11.67 -15.50
N GLU A 58 -7.35 11.21 -16.22
CA GLU A 58 -8.59 10.68 -15.63
C GLU A 58 -8.36 9.34 -14.91
N VAL A 59 -7.43 8.52 -15.39
CA VAL A 59 -7.04 7.26 -14.74
C VAL A 59 -6.30 7.54 -13.43
N MET A 60 -5.40 8.53 -13.42
CA MET A 60 -4.67 8.95 -12.22
C MET A 60 -5.64 9.52 -11.15
N ASP A 61 -6.58 10.37 -11.56
CA ASP A 61 -7.58 10.96 -10.64
C ASP A 61 -8.46 9.88 -9.98
N ALA A 62 -8.85 8.84 -10.73
CA ALA A 62 -9.64 7.74 -10.20
C ALA A 62 -8.86 6.86 -9.21
N GLN A 63 -7.57 6.61 -9.47
CA GLN A 63 -6.69 5.85 -8.57
C GLN A 63 -6.47 6.61 -7.26
N ASP A 64 -6.17 7.91 -7.36
CA ASP A 64 -6.01 8.78 -6.19
C ASP A 64 -7.31 8.86 -5.36
N ALA A 65 -8.47 8.88 -6.01
CA ALA A 65 -9.76 8.86 -5.32
C ALA A 65 -9.98 7.54 -4.56
N SER A 66 -9.69 6.40 -5.19
CA SER A 66 -9.80 5.09 -4.54
C SER A 66 -8.88 5.00 -3.33
N ALA A 67 -7.62 5.44 -3.48
CA ALA A 67 -6.67 5.38 -2.40
C ALA A 67 -7.07 6.32 -1.23
N LYS A 68 -7.52 7.55 -1.53
CA LYS A 68 -8.08 8.44 -0.50
C LYS A 68 -9.23 7.80 0.27
N ASN A 69 -10.09 7.00 -0.38
CA ASN A 69 -11.20 6.32 0.31
C ASN A 69 -10.69 5.25 1.29
N VAL A 70 -9.67 4.48 0.92
CA VAL A 70 -9.04 3.49 1.80
C VAL A 70 -8.41 4.18 3.01
N MET A 71 -7.58 5.20 2.78
CA MET A 71 -7.01 6.03 3.85
C MET A 71 -8.10 6.56 4.80
N GLN A 72 -9.17 7.13 4.25
CA GLN A 72 -10.26 7.70 5.05
C GLN A 72 -10.98 6.66 5.91
N ARG A 73 -11.12 5.40 5.46
CA ARG A 73 -11.71 4.33 6.28
C ARG A 73 -10.91 4.08 7.55
N PHE A 74 -9.60 3.96 7.43
CA PHE A 74 -8.72 3.74 8.59
C PHE A 74 -8.70 4.96 9.51
N VAL A 75 -8.65 6.17 8.95
CA VAL A 75 -8.71 7.41 9.75
C VAL A 75 -10.05 7.54 10.47
N ALA A 76 -11.17 7.21 9.83
CA ALA A 76 -12.48 7.24 10.47
C ALA A 76 -12.60 6.20 11.60
N GLN A 77 -11.97 5.02 11.43
CA GLN A 77 -12.02 3.95 12.41
C GLN A 77 -11.12 4.20 13.63
N TYR A 78 -9.93 4.79 13.44
CA TYR A 78 -8.91 4.89 14.49
C TYR A 78 -8.57 6.32 14.90
N GLY A 79 -8.89 7.34 14.10
CA GLY A 79 -8.41 8.72 14.30
C GLY A 79 -8.92 9.42 15.56
N ALA A 80 -9.96 8.92 16.22
CA ALA A 80 -10.44 9.48 17.49
C ALA A 80 -9.49 9.25 18.67
N GLU A 81 -8.65 8.21 18.60
CA GLU A 81 -7.77 7.78 19.70
C GLU A 81 -6.28 8.00 19.40
N HIS A 82 -5.94 8.48 18.20
CA HIS A 82 -4.57 8.50 17.69
C HIS A 82 -4.24 9.79 16.95
N ASN A 83 -2.99 10.26 17.09
CA ASN A 83 -2.44 11.27 16.19
C ASN A 83 -1.96 10.58 14.90
N ILE A 84 -2.68 10.77 13.79
CA ILE A 84 -2.41 10.09 12.52
C ILE A 84 -1.86 11.08 11.49
N THR A 85 -0.65 10.84 11.01
CA THR A 85 -0.09 11.48 9.81
C THR A 85 -0.32 10.57 8.60
N GLN A 86 -0.94 11.11 7.55
CA GLN A 86 -1.30 10.35 6.36
C GLN A 86 -0.28 10.55 5.25
N PHE A 87 0.15 9.46 4.62
CA PHE A 87 1.05 9.45 3.47
C PHE A 87 0.37 8.71 2.32
N LEU A 88 0.13 9.44 1.24
CA LEU A 88 -0.37 8.90 -0.01
C LEU A 88 0.72 9.12 -1.06
N GLU A 89 1.42 8.05 -1.40
CA GLU A 89 2.67 8.14 -2.17
C GLU A 89 2.60 7.19 -3.37
N ASN A 90 3.21 7.58 -4.48
CA ASN A 90 3.25 6.79 -5.70
C ASN A 90 4.59 6.04 -5.79
N GLY A 91 4.56 4.77 -6.19
CA GLY A 91 5.79 4.03 -6.46
C GLY A 91 5.72 2.54 -6.09
N ASP A 92 6.90 1.95 -5.93
CA ASP A 92 7.05 0.59 -5.42
C ASP A 92 6.70 0.53 -3.93
N ALA A 93 5.89 -0.44 -3.53
CA ALA A 93 5.34 -0.52 -2.18
C ALA A 93 6.42 -0.62 -1.08
N ALA A 94 7.45 -1.43 -1.28
CA ALA A 94 8.48 -1.60 -0.26
C ALA A 94 9.34 -0.34 -0.12
N THR A 95 9.76 0.23 -1.25
CA THR A 95 10.53 1.48 -1.30
C THR A 95 9.77 2.62 -0.63
N VAL A 96 8.50 2.81 -1.00
CA VAL A 96 7.64 3.86 -0.44
C VAL A 96 7.45 3.69 1.06
N VAL A 97 7.25 2.46 1.55
CA VAL A 97 7.12 2.19 2.99
C VAL A 97 8.40 2.57 3.74
N VAL A 98 9.58 2.17 3.24
CA VAL A 98 10.87 2.47 3.88
C VAL A 98 11.15 3.98 3.87
N ASP A 99 11.01 4.63 2.72
CA ASP A 99 11.24 6.07 2.60
C ASP A 99 10.29 6.89 3.47
N THR A 100 9.01 6.48 3.52
CA THR A 100 8.01 7.11 4.38
C THR A 100 8.34 6.92 5.85
N ALA A 101 8.77 5.73 6.26
CA ALA A 101 9.16 5.46 7.64
C ALA A 101 10.37 6.32 8.06
N ILE A 102 11.36 6.48 7.17
CA ILE A 102 12.52 7.36 7.41
C ILE A 102 12.08 8.82 7.52
N LYS A 103 11.25 9.29 6.59
CA LYS A 103 10.70 10.67 6.56
C LYS A 103 9.87 10.98 7.79
N PHE A 104 9.06 10.02 8.25
CA PHE A 104 8.25 10.13 9.46
C PHE A 104 9.08 9.95 10.74
N GLN A 105 10.34 9.49 10.63
CA GLN A 105 11.19 9.11 11.76
C GLN A 105 10.55 8.01 12.63
N ALA A 106 9.99 6.99 11.99
CA ALA A 106 9.32 5.89 12.66
C ALA A 106 10.29 5.06 13.52
N ASP A 107 9.86 4.68 14.72
CA ASP A 107 10.59 3.74 15.58
C ASP A 107 10.26 2.26 15.28
N LEU A 108 9.16 2.01 14.56
CA LEU A 108 8.67 0.68 14.21
C LEU A 108 7.84 0.75 12.92
N ILE A 109 8.09 -0.19 12.00
CA ILE A 109 7.27 -0.42 10.81
C ILE A 109 6.37 -1.62 11.07
N VAL A 110 5.07 -1.49 10.79
CA VAL A 110 4.10 -2.60 10.89
C VAL A 110 3.58 -2.93 9.50
N VAL A 111 3.79 -4.17 9.06
CA VAL A 111 3.38 -4.66 7.73
C VAL A 111 2.69 -6.01 7.81
N GLY A 112 1.76 -6.28 6.89
CA GLY A 112 1.17 -7.60 6.73
C GLY A 112 2.13 -8.55 5.99
N SER A 113 2.11 -9.84 6.33
CA SER A 113 3.01 -10.85 5.74
C SER A 113 2.85 -11.09 4.22
N HIS A 114 1.73 -10.70 3.59
CA HIS A 114 1.59 -10.62 2.12
C HIS A 114 0.82 -9.37 1.71
N ALA A 115 1.23 -8.75 0.60
CA ALA A 115 0.45 -7.75 -0.12
C ALA A 115 0.85 -7.78 -1.60
N ARG A 116 0.27 -8.73 -2.36
CA ARG A 116 0.08 -8.66 -3.83
C ARG A 116 -1.08 -9.59 -4.20
N THR A 117 -2.32 -9.12 -4.07
CA THR A 117 -3.46 -9.82 -4.67
C THR A 117 -3.56 -9.45 -6.14
N GLY A 118 -3.32 -10.42 -7.03
CA GLY A 118 -3.52 -10.27 -8.48
C GLY A 118 -2.21 -10.18 -9.27
N PHE A 119 -1.87 -11.28 -9.95
CA PHE A 119 -0.77 -11.39 -10.93
C PHE A 119 0.65 -11.02 -10.44
N SER A 120 1.30 -11.98 -9.76
CA SER A 120 2.57 -12.47 -10.28
C SER A 120 2.90 -13.87 -9.75
N ARG A 121 2.87 -14.87 -10.63
CA ARG A 121 3.56 -16.14 -10.39
C ARG A 121 5.08 -16.00 -10.62
N PHE A 122 5.62 -14.78 -10.56
CA PHE A 122 6.95 -14.44 -11.08
C PHE A 122 7.78 -13.45 -10.25
N PHE A 123 7.28 -12.83 -9.17
CA PHE A 123 8.14 -12.06 -8.28
C PHE A 123 8.53 -12.87 -7.05
N THR A 124 9.83 -13.10 -6.89
CA THR A 124 10.43 -13.76 -5.74
C THR A 124 10.57 -12.75 -4.60
N GLY A 125 9.46 -12.43 -3.93
CA GLY A 125 9.47 -11.71 -2.65
C GLY A 125 8.16 -10.98 -2.32
N SER A 126 7.80 -10.91 -1.03
CA SER A 126 6.67 -10.09 -0.55
C SER A 126 7.13 -8.69 -0.15
N VAL A 127 6.22 -7.70 -0.13
CA VAL A 127 6.51 -6.34 0.38
C VAL A 127 7.13 -6.40 1.78
N ALA A 128 6.62 -7.25 2.66
CA ALA A 128 7.17 -7.41 4.00
C ALA A 128 8.62 -7.93 3.99
N GLU A 129 8.93 -8.87 3.10
CA GLU A 129 10.28 -9.41 2.93
C GLU A 129 11.25 -8.34 2.41
N GLU A 130 10.79 -7.54 1.45
CA GLU A 130 11.58 -6.47 0.86
C GLU A 130 11.80 -5.30 1.83
N VAL A 131 10.76 -4.88 2.57
CA VAL A 131 10.89 -3.89 3.65
C VAL A 131 11.90 -4.37 4.68
N THR A 132 11.76 -5.62 5.16
CA THR A 132 12.66 -6.19 6.19
C THR A 132 14.12 -6.25 5.75
N ARG A 133 14.38 -6.39 4.44
CA ARG A 133 15.75 -6.42 3.89
C ARG A 133 16.39 -5.04 3.74
N HIS A 134 15.60 -3.99 3.57
CA HIS A 134 16.08 -2.69 3.12
C HIS A 134 15.97 -1.58 4.16
N THR A 135 15.53 -1.90 5.38
CA THR A 135 15.40 -0.93 6.47
C THR A 135 16.18 -1.36 7.71
N GLU A 136 16.74 -0.36 8.41
CA GLU A 136 17.32 -0.53 9.74
C GLU A 136 16.27 -0.29 10.85
N ILE A 137 15.08 0.20 10.49
CA ILE A 137 13.97 0.42 11.43
C ILE A 137 13.36 -0.94 11.79
N PRO A 138 13.12 -1.25 13.08
CA PRO A 138 12.45 -2.49 13.47
C PRO A 138 11.17 -2.76 12.66
N VAL A 139 10.96 -4.00 12.23
CA VAL A 139 9.80 -4.40 11.45
C VAL A 139 8.99 -5.46 12.19
N LEU A 140 7.71 -5.16 12.45
CA LEU A 140 6.72 -6.13 12.90
C LEU A 140 5.94 -6.66 11.71
N VAL A 141 6.16 -7.94 11.39
CA VAL A 141 5.42 -8.64 10.35
C VAL A 141 4.22 -9.37 10.96
N VAL A 142 3.02 -8.99 10.53
CA VAL A 142 1.77 -9.57 11.03
C VAL A 142 1.36 -10.77 10.16
N PRO A 143 1.28 -11.99 10.72
CA PRO A 143 0.89 -13.18 9.97
C PRO A 143 -0.60 -13.16 9.60
N MET A 144 -0.92 -13.65 8.40
CA MET A 144 -2.30 -13.66 7.90
C MET A 144 -3.15 -14.78 8.49
N LYS A 145 -2.59 -15.99 8.66
CA LYS A 145 -3.33 -17.12 9.24
C LYS A 145 -3.74 -16.78 10.68
N ASP A 146 -5.02 -16.98 10.98
CA ASP A 146 -5.41 -17.25 12.36
C ASP A 146 -4.83 -18.61 12.75
N LYS A 147 -4.41 -18.76 14.00
CA LYS A 147 -4.03 -20.09 14.50
C LYS A 147 -5.30 -20.93 14.47
N ASP A 148 -5.29 -21.97 13.63
CA ASP A 148 -6.27 -23.06 13.64
C ASP A 148 -6.41 -23.65 15.05
#